data_AF-A0A3B8X029-F1
#
_entry.id   AF-A0A3B8X029-F1
#
_cell.length_a   1.000
_cell.length_b   1.000
_cell.length_c   1.000
_cell.angle_alpha   90.00
_cell.angle_beta   90.00
_cell.angle_gamma   90.00
#
_symmetry.space_group_name_H-M   'P 1'
#
loop_
_entity.id
_entity.type
_entity.pdbx_description
1 polymer ?
#
loop_
_entity_poly.entity_id
_entity_poly.type
_entity_poly.pdbx_seq_one_letter_code
_entity_poly.pdbx_strand_id
1 'polypeptide(L)'
;YDKFVKRPRLYMIAVEPVAEIPDASKTEGTEGKNTVEPPAPAPVFALAGDWKVKEQWVYGGAVGAITKDQSTAKSWCWNGNYAREKDNILTFTPSAEGSLSGTMFYGPGADGAYWDYLYVGKKAGVAVDPPIDCSQWYGWLPHSETTYTYNPEDTAESEGGTVTFKKSKTVSYTVPLLLPGSYVFLEKSALVVPEGCMALAMQLADAPSTNTAYQWSDYDRFVNSPLLYVMIFAKQAPNE
;
A
#
# COMPACT_ATOMS: atom_id res chain seq x y z
N TYR A 1 -46.29 -15.52 -11.03
CA TYR A 1 -45.19 -16.18 -10.31
C TYR A 1 -43.90 -15.37 -10.48
N ASP A 2 -43.79 -14.13 -9.96
CA ASP A 2 -42.51 -13.41 -10.13
C ASP A 2 -42.25 -12.14 -9.27
N LYS A 3 -42.61 -12.06 -7.98
CA LYS A 3 -42.12 -10.95 -7.12
C LYS A 3 -41.82 -11.30 -5.65
N PHE A 4 -42.35 -12.40 -5.12
CA PHE A 4 -42.18 -12.74 -3.69
C PHE A 4 -41.03 -13.71 -3.38
N VAL A 5 -40.62 -14.55 -4.33
CA VAL A 5 -39.80 -15.73 -4.01
C VAL A 5 -38.30 -15.42 -3.96
N LYS A 6 -37.80 -14.35 -4.62
CA LYS A 6 -36.36 -14.20 -4.83
C LYS A 6 -35.62 -13.24 -3.89
N ARG A 7 -36.24 -12.19 -3.32
CA ARG A 7 -35.57 -11.23 -2.39
C ARG A 7 -36.56 -10.44 -1.51
N PRO A 8 -37.18 -11.03 -0.47
CA PRO A 8 -37.92 -10.21 0.50
C PRO A 8 -36.93 -9.33 1.28
N ARG A 9 -37.06 -8.00 1.18
CA ARG A 9 -36.17 -7.05 1.88
C ARG A 9 -36.62 -6.75 3.31
N LEU A 10 -37.91 -6.96 3.63
CA LEU A 10 -38.49 -6.74 4.95
C LEU A 10 -39.78 -7.54 5.08
N TYR A 11 -39.90 -8.33 6.15
CA TYR A 11 -41.12 -9.07 6.51
C TYR A 11 -41.55 -8.58 7.89
N MET A 12 -42.74 -7.98 7.98
CA MET A 12 -43.28 -7.46 9.22
C MET A 12 -44.56 -8.23 9.55
N ILE A 13 -44.62 -8.75 10.78
CA ILE A 13 -45.80 -9.40 11.33
C ILE A 13 -46.40 -8.44 12.35
N ALA A 14 -47.65 -8.06 12.17
CA ALA A 14 -48.42 -7.41 13.24
C ALA A 14 -48.92 -8.51 14.17
N VAL A 15 -48.60 -8.39 15.47
CA VAL A 15 -48.99 -9.38 16.49
C VAL A 15 -49.95 -8.72 17.46
N GLU A 16 -51.11 -9.31 17.65
CA GLU A 16 -52.05 -8.94 18.70
C GLU A 16 -51.89 -9.91 19.89
N PRO A 17 -52.04 -9.45 21.14
CA PRO A 17 -51.96 -10.33 22.30
C PRO A 17 -53.13 -11.34 22.28
N VAL A 18 -52.80 -12.62 22.22
CA VAL A 18 -53.77 -13.72 22.31
C VAL A 18 -53.82 -14.21 23.76
N ALA A 19 -55.03 -14.47 24.28
CA ALA A 19 -55.21 -15.13 25.56
C ALA A 19 -54.65 -16.57 25.50
N GLU A 20 -53.87 -16.95 26.51
CA GLU A 20 -53.10 -18.21 26.68
C GLU A 20 -53.19 -19.27 25.56
N ILE A 21 -52.04 -19.56 24.94
CA ILE A 21 -51.91 -20.60 23.93
C ILE A 21 -52.16 -21.98 24.56
N PRO A 22 -53.10 -22.80 24.05
CA PRO A 22 -53.38 -24.14 24.56
C PRO A 22 -52.14 -25.04 24.50
N ASP A 23 -51.86 -25.79 25.56
CA ASP A 23 -50.66 -26.64 25.67
C ASP A 23 -50.50 -27.63 24.51
N ALA A 24 -51.60 -28.13 23.94
CA ALA A 24 -51.59 -29.03 22.79
C ALA A 24 -51.07 -28.40 21.49
N SER A 25 -50.98 -27.07 21.42
CA SER A 25 -50.41 -26.32 20.28
C SER A 25 -48.96 -25.90 20.51
N LYS A 26 -48.39 -26.18 21.69
CA LYS A 26 -46.98 -25.95 21.98
C LYS A 26 -46.17 -27.11 21.40
N THR A 27 -45.77 -27.01 20.14
CA THR A 27 -44.77 -27.92 19.57
C THR A 27 -43.38 -27.33 19.83
N GLU A 28 -42.52 -28.08 20.53
CA GLU A 28 -41.08 -27.81 20.53
C GLU A 28 -40.55 -28.08 19.12
N GLY A 29 -40.40 -27.02 18.33
CA GLY A 29 -39.63 -27.11 17.10
C GLY A 29 -38.17 -27.35 17.46
N THR A 30 -37.53 -28.34 16.82
CA THR A 30 -36.06 -28.31 16.73
C THR A 30 -35.73 -27.13 15.85
N GLU A 31 -35.50 -25.97 16.46
CA GLU A 31 -35.02 -24.78 15.77
C GLU A 31 -33.83 -25.21 14.91
N GLY A 32 -33.97 -25.07 13.58
CA GLY A 32 -32.87 -25.30 12.67
C GLY A 32 -31.68 -24.48 13.16
N LYS A 33 -30.49 -25.10 13.19
CA LYS A 33 -29.24 -24.43 13.55
C LYS A 33 -29.10 -23.14 12.74
N ASN A 34 -29.53 -22.02 13.32
CA ASN A 34 -29.29 -20.67 12.81
C ASN A 34 -27.92 -20.15 13.23
N THR A 35 -27.03 -21.04 13.68
CA THR A 35 -25.60 -20.77 13.67
C THR A 35 -25.10 -20.92 12.24
N VAL A 36 -25.22 -19.85 11.47
CA VAL A 36 -24.25 -19.61 10.40
C VAL A 36 -22.92 -19.48 11.12
N GLU A 37 -22.09 -20.52 11.01
CA GLU A 37 -20.71 -20.45 11.46
C GLU A 37 -20.10 -19.20 10.81
N PRO A 38 -19.50 -18.27 11.58
CA PRO A 38 -18.87 -17.10 10.99
C PRO A 38 -17.97 -17.59 9.86
N PRO A 39 -18.05 -17.00 8.65
CA PRO A 39 -17.14 -17.38 7.59
C PRO A 39 -15.73 -17.32 8.15
N ALA A 40 -14.95 -18.38 7.91
CA ALA A 40 -13.56 -18.42 8.36
C ALA A 40 -12.88 -17.09 7.97
N PRO A 41 -12.12 -16.45 8.88
CA PRO A 41 -11.46 -15.21 8.56
C PRO A 41 -10.63 -15.40 7.29
N ALA A 42 -10.75 -14.45 6.37
CA ALA A 42 -10.02 -14.50 5.11
C ALA A 42 -8.51 -14.68 5.41
N PRO A 43 -7.77 -15.45 4.59
CA PRO A 43 -6.35 -15.63 4.80
C PRO A 43 -5.65 -14.26 4.75
N VAL A 44 -5.02 -13.89 5.86
CA VAL A 44 -4.24 -12.65 5.96
C VAL A 44 -2.96 -12.81 5.15
N PHE A 45 -2.60 -11.78 4.37
CA PHE A 45 -1.37 -11.79 3.60
C PHE A 45 -0.13 -11.93 4.51
N ALA A 46 0.79 -12.81 4.13
CA ALA A 46 1.97 -13.12 4.93
C ALA A 46 3.14 -12.15 4.62
N LEU A 47 3.26 -11.07 5.40
CA LEU A 47 4.38 -10.13 5.29
C LEU A 47 5.74 -10.75 5.68
N ALA A 48 5.76 -11.70 6.61
CA ALA A 48 6.97 -12.28 7.21
C ALA A 48 8.00 -12.78 6.20
N GLY A 49 9.26 -12.36 6.31
CA GLY A 49 10.39 -12.77 5.47
C GLY A 49 10.99 -11.63 4.65
N ASP A 50 11.84 -12.00 3.69
CA ASP A 50 12.63 -11.06 2.91
C ASP A 50 11.97 -10.70 1.58
N TRP A 51 12.09 -9.43 1.21
CA TRP A 51 11.52 -8.85 0.01
C TRP A 51 12.54 -7.97 -0.71
N LYS A 52 12.83 -8.24 -1.97
CA LYS A 52 13.78 -7.45 -2.77
C LYS A 52 13.06 -6.40 -3.59
N VAL A 53 13.64 -5.21 -3.71
CA VAL A 53 13.09 -4.16 -4.58
C VAL A 53 13.06 -4.64 -6.02
N LYS A 54 11.86 -4.69 -6.60
CA LYS A 54 11.63 -5.07 -7.99
C LYS A 54 11.56 -3.84 -8.89
N GLU A 55 10.68 -2.91 -8.53
CA GLU A 55 10.36 -1.73 -9.32
C GLU A 55 9.96 -0.55 -8.44
N GLN A 56 10.05 0.63 -9.01
CA GLN A 56 9.74 1.89 -8.35
C GLN A 56 9.01 2.79 -9.32
N TRP A 57 7.92 3.38 -8.84
CA TRP A 57 7.03 4.20 -9.64
C TRP A 57 6.77 5.51 -8.92
N VAL A 58 6.88 6.61 -9.63
CA VAL A 58 6.48 7.94 -9.13
C VAL A 58 5.33 8.43 -9.99
N TYR A 59 4.25 8.83 -9.32
CA TYR A 59 3.20 9.64 -9.90
C TYR A 59 3.39 11.06 -9.41
N GLY A 60 3.56 11.99 -10.34
CA GLY A 60 3.83 13.36 -9.99
C GLY A 60 3.70 14.29 -11.17
N GLY A 61 3.96 15.56 -10.91
CA GLY A 61 3.78 16.66 -11.85
C GLY A 61 2.62 17.55 -11.42
N ALA A 62 2.48 18.67 -12.13
CA ALA A 62 1.44 19.64 -11.82
C ALA A 62 0.08 19.22 -12.38
N VAL A 63 -0.97 19.93 -11.95
CA VAL A 63 -2.34 19.77 -12.48
C VAL A 63 -2.31 19.72 -14.02
N GLY A 64 -2.98 18.71 -14.60
CA GLY A 64 -3.03 18.49 -16.05
C GLY A 64 -1.88 17.64 -16.61
N ALA A 65 -0.69 17.72 -16.02
CA ALA A 65 0.53 17.05 -16.50
C ALA A 65 1.01 15.89 -15.61
N ILE A 66 0.22 15.49 -14.61
CA ILE A 66 0.49 14.30 -13.76
C ILE A 66 0.80 13.11 -14.67
N THR A 67 1.90 12.42 -14.42
CA THR A 67 2.31 11.23 -15.18
C THR A 67 2.95 10.20 -14.27
N LYS A 68 2.92 8.93 -14.71
CA LYS A 68 3.68 7.86 -14.10
C LYS A 68 5.06 7.76 -14.74
N ASP A 69 6.09 7.55 -13.95
CA ASP A 69 7.43 7.21 -14.42
C ASP A 69 8.10 6.22 -13.48
N GLN A 70 8.89 5.31 -14.06
CA GLN A 70 9.82 4.52 -13.26
C GLN A 70 11.09 5.33 -13.01
N SER A 71 11.57 5.36 -11.77
CA SER A 71 12.82 6.06 -11.42
C SER A 71 13.98 5.60 -12.30
N THR A 72 14.00 4.32 -12.66
CA THR A 72 14.98 3.66 -13.53
C THR A 72 14.87 4.03 -15.00
N ALA A 73 13.65 4.26 -15.50
CA ALA A 73 13.43 4.73 -16.87
C ALA A 73 13.91 6.17 -17.08
N LYS A 74 14.06 6.92 -15.98
CA LYS A 74 14.52 8.32 -15.92
C LYS A 74 15.88 8.43 -15.24
N SER A 75 16.78 7.49 -15.50
CA SER A 75 18.09 7.40 -14.85
C SER A 75 18.95 8.67 -14.95
N TRP A 76 18.78 9.48 -16.00
CA TRP A 76 19.47 10.76 -16.18
C TRP A 76 19.03 11.86 -15.20
N CYS A 77 17.93 11.66 -14.47
CA CYS A 77 17.47 12.56 -13.42
C CYS A 77 18.20 12.36 -12.09
N TRP A 78 18.94 11.27 -11.96
CA TRP A 78 19.57 10.85 -10.71
C TRP A 78 21.07 10.70 -10.89
N ASN A 79 21.84 10.95 -9.84
CA ASN A 79 23.24 10.52 -9.87
C ASN A 79 23.27 8.97 -9.91
N GLY A 80 24.31 8.36 -10.46
CA GLY A 80 24.32 6.91 -10.73
C GLY A 80 24.07 5.99 -9.51
N ASN A 81 24.04 6.54 -8.29
CA ASN A 81 23.74 5.81 -7.06
C ASN A 81 22.29 5.32 -6.95
N TYR A 82 21.35 5.83 -7.77
CA TYR A 82 19.95 5.35 -7.76
C TYR A 82 19.83 3.83 -8.01
N ALA A 83 20.78 3.24 -8.74
CA ALA A 83 20.77 1.82 -9.05
C ALA A 83 20.94 0.92 -7.80
N ARG A 84 21.54 1.44 -6.73
CA ARG A 84 21.76 0.74 -5.45
C ARG A 84 20.44 0.34 -4.79
N GLU A 85 19.41 1.15 -5.00
CA GLU A 85 18.10 0.92 -4.43
C GLU A 85 17.45 -0.40 -4.86
N LYS A 86 17.82 -0.93 -6.04
CA LYS A 86 17.36 -2.26 -6.50
C LYS A 86 17.95 -3.42 -5.72
N ASP A 87 19.08 -3.21 -5.06
CA ASP A 87 19.75 -4.26 -4.31
C ASP A 87 19.24 -4.37 -2.87
N ASN A 88 18.63 -3.30 -2.35
CA ASN A 88 18.09 -3.26 -1.00
C ASN A 88 17.06 -4.36 -0.74
N ILE A 89 17.04 -4.80 0.52
CA ILE A 89 16.18 -5.86 1.02
C ILE A 89 15.32 -5.31 2.17
N LEU A 90 14.02 -5.53 2.05
CA LEU A 90 13.05 -5.26 3.10
C LEU A 90 12.70 -6.56 3.82
N THR A 91 13.07 -6.67 5.09
CA THR A 91 12.84 -7.84 5.92
C THR A 91 11.77 -7.54 6.96
N PHE A 92 10.77 -8.42 7.06
CA PHE A 92 9.77 -8.41 8.12
C PHE A 92 9.95 -9.62 9.03
N THR A 93 10.17 -9.39 10.31
CA THR A 93 10.29 -10.43 11.34
C THR A 93 9.11 -10.33 12.29
N PRO A 94 8.12 -11.23 12.22
CA PRO A 94 7.00 -11.27 13.15
C PRO A 94 7.44 -11.35 14.61
N SER A 95 6.64 -10.76 15.49
CA SER A 95 6.78 -10.97 16.92
C SER A 95 6.22 -12.34 17.34
N ALA A 96 6.49 -12.76 18.56
CA ALA A 96 5.99 -14.04 19.09
C ALA A 96 4.46 -14.07 19.21
N GLU A 97 3.83 -12.90 19.30
CA GLU A 97 2.39 -12.73 19.45
C GLU A 97 1.62 -12.90 18.14
N GLY A 98 2.28 -12.79 16.98
CA GLY A 98 1.66 -13.02 15.67
C GLY A 98 2.28 -12.23 14.52
N SER A 99 1.74 -12.42 13.32
CA SER A 99 2.24 -11.82 12.06
C SER A 99 1.83 -10.37 11.83
N LEU A 100 0.98 -9.80 12.68
CA LEU A 100 0.47 -8.44 12.54
C LEU A 100 1.40 -7.38 13.13
N SER A 101 2.47 -7.78 13.80
CA SER A 101 3.47 -6.88 14.34
C SER A 101 4.83 -7.55 14.42
N GLY A 102 5.88 -6.74 14.54
CA GLY A 102 7.22 -7.26 14.74
C GLY A 102 8.28 -6.22 14.43
N THR A 103 9.45 -6.67 13.99
CA THR A 103 10.51 -5.79 13.51
C THR A 103 10.59 -5.79 11.99
N MET A 104 11.02 -4.65 11.46
CA MET A 104 11.23 -4.43 10.04
C MET A 104 12.61 -3.81 9.87
N PHE A 105 13.33 -4.25 8.85
CA PHE A 105 14.62 -3.69 8.47
C PHE A 105 14.67 -3.47 6.97
N TYR A 106 14.99 -2.25 6.54
CA TYR A 106 15.29 -1.94 5.15
C TYR A 106 16.80 -1.76 5.01
N GLY A 107 17.46 -2.87 4.66
CA GLY A 107 18.92 -2.98 4.63
C GLY A 107 19.51 -2.80 3.25
N PRO A 108 20.82 -2.49 3.17
CA PRO A 108 21.50 -2.51 1.89
C PRO A 108 21.68 -3.97 1.46
N GLY A 109 21.72 -4.20 0.15
CA GLY A 109 21.97 -5.52 -0.40
C GLY A 109 23.45 -5.92 -0.34
N ALA A 110 23.84 -6.73 -1.32
CA ALA A 110 25.23 -7.15 -1.51
C ALA A 110 26.18 -5.97 -1.79
N ASP A 111 25.70 -4.86 -2.36
CA ASP A 111 26.52 -3.67 -2.61
C ASP A 111 26.84 -2.85 -1.34
N GLY A 112 26.15 -3.13 -0.23
CA GLY A 112 26.38 -2.48 1.06
C GLY A 112 26.05 -0.98 1.10
N ALA A 113 25.31 -0.46 0.11
CA ALA A 113 25.07 0.97 -0.04
C ALA A 113 23.62 1.30 -0.37
N TYR A 114 23.22 2.55 -0.08
CA TYR A 114 21.90 3.07 -0.41
C TYR A 114 21.97 4.09 -1.55
N TRP A 115 20.82 4.34 -2.16
CA TRP A 115 20.60 5.55 -2.95
C TRP A 115 20.64 6.78 -2.02
N ASP A 116 21.25 7.86 -2.50
CA ASP A 116 21.38 9.13 -1.77
C ASP A 116 20.25 10.12 -2.08
N TYR A 117 19.28 9.74 -2.91
CA TYR A 117 18.10 10.52 -3.28
C TYR A 117 18.42 11.87 -3.95
N LEU A 118 19.61 12.02 -4.56
CA LEU A 118 20.02 13.27 -5.18
C LEU A 118 19.53 13.39 -6.63
N TYR A 119 18.68 14.39 -6.87
CA TYR A 119 18.24 14.77 -8.22
C TYR A 119 19.28 15.66 -8.90
N VAL A 120 19.70 15.25 -10.10
CA VAL A 120 20.69 15.94 -10.95
C VAL A 120 20.13 16.30 -12.33
N GLY A 121 18.83 16.08 -12.55
CA GLY A 121 18.17 16.41 -13.81
C GLY A 121 18.09 17.91 -14.07
N LYS A 122 17.27 18.30 -15.05
CA LYS A 122 17.11 19.71 -15.44
C LYS A 122 15.94 20.36 -14.74
N LYS A 123 16.09 21.64 -14.37
CA LYS A 123 15.02 22.56 -13.95
C LYS A 123 14.93 23.70 -14.97
N ALA A 124 13.76 23.90 -15.56
CA ALA A 124 13.54 24.92 -16.60
C ALA A 124 14.59 24.89 -17.75
N GLY A 125 15.00 23.67 -18.16
CA GLY A 125 15.96 23.45 -19.23
C GLY A 125 17.45 23.52 -18.82
N VAL A 126 17.75 23.92 -17.59
CA VAL A 126 19.11 24.06 -17.06
C VAL A 126 19.43 22.91 -16.10
N ALA A 127 20.63 22.34 -16.18
CA ALA A 127 21.06 21.31 -15.23
C ALA A 127 21.06 21.87 -13.80
N VAL A 128 20.60 21.07 -12.86
CA VAL A 128 20.58 21.45 -11.44
C VAL A 128 21.98 21.31 -10.86
N ASP A 129 22.47 22.39 -10.24
CA ASP A 129 23.73 22.45 -9.49
C ASP A 129 23.59 23.48 -8.34
N PRO A 130 23.76 23.09 -7.06
CA PRO A 130 24.04 21.74 -6.58
C PRO A 130 22.85 20.77 -6.76
N PRO A 131 23.08 19.44 -6.72
CA PRO A 131 22.02 18.43 -6.71
C PRO A 131 20.97 18.68 -5.62
N ILE A 132 19.71 18.34 -5.91
CA ILE A 132 18.61 18.53 -4.96
C ILE A 132 18.37 17.25 -4.17
N ASP A 133 18.39 17.37 -2.85
CA ASP A 133 18.05 16.30 -1.91
C ASP A 133 16.54 16.02 -1.93
N CYS A 134 16.17 14.81 -2.34
CA CYS A 134 14.79 14.33 -2.38
C CYS A 134 14.50 13.25 -1.33
N SER A 135 15.35 13.10 -0.31
CA SER A 135 15.19 12.12 0.77
C SER A 135 13.88 12.29 1.56
N GLN A 136 13.32 13.50 1.61
CA GLN A 136 12.00 13.74 2.20
C GLN A 136 10.87 12.99 1.45
N TRP A 137 11.05 12.74 0.15
CA TRP A 137 10.06 12.06 -0.69
C TRP A 137 10.34 10.57 -0.82
N TYR A 138 11.60 10.19 -1.00
CA TYR A 138 11.97 8.81 -1.35
C TYR A 138 12.64 8.03 -0.22
N GLY A 139 13.14 8.72 0.82
CA GLY A 139 13.78 8.13 2.01
C GLY A 139 12.80 7.88 3.16
N TRP A 140 11.67 7.23 2.87
CA TRP A 140 10.63 6.93 3.87
C TRP A 140 11.00 5.71 4.71
N LEU A 141 11.50 4.65 4.07
CA LEU A 141 11.86 3.42 4.76
C LEU A 141 13.12 3.62 5.62
N PRO A 142 13.07 3.22 6.90
CA PRO A 142 14.20 3.40 7.81
C PRO A 142 15.33 2.42 7.52
N HIS A 143 16.55 2.95 7.39
CA HIS A 143 17.80 2.18 7.19
C HIS A 143 18.32 1.50 8.48
N SER A 144 17.53 1.51 9.54
CA SER A 144 17.80 0.86 10.82
C SER A 144 16.63 -0.04 11.19
N GLU A 145 16.88 -1.07 11.98
CA GLU A 145 15.80 -1.91 12.51
C GLU A 145 14.77 -1.04 13.25
N THR A 146 13.50 -1.27 12.93
CA THR A 146 12.35 -0.58 13.51
C THR A 146 11.23 -1.56 13.78
N THR A 147 10.15 -1.10 14.40
CA THR A 147 8.93 -1.89 14.58
C THR A 147 7.94 -1.63 13.45
N TYR A 148 7.19 -2.66 13.05
CA TYR A 148 6.03 -2.52 12.18
C TYR A 148 4.74 -3.02 12.84
N THR A 149 3.62 -2.48 12.36
CA THR A 149 2.27 -3.00 12.61
C THR A 149 1.57 -3.13 11.26
N TYR A 150 0.88 -4.24 11.04
CA TYR A 150 0.11 -4.53 9.85
C TYR A 150 -1.38 -4.61 10.20
N ASN A 151 -2.18 -3.78 9.54
CA ASN A 151 -3.62 -3.77 9.68
C ASN A 151 -4.27 -4.25 8.36
N PRO A 152 -4.61 -5.55 8.25
CA PRO A 152 -5.24 -6.09 7.03
C PRO A 152 -6.68 -5.64 6.83
N GLU A 153 -7.35 -5.13 7.87
CA GLU A 153 -8.76 -4.71 7.79
C GLU A 153 -8.92 -3.28 7.27
N ASP A 154 -7.87 -2.47 7.36
CA ASP A 154 -7.84 -1.07 6.90
C ASP A 154 -7.68 -0.97 5.37
N THR A 155 -8.74 -1.36 4.68
CA THR A 155 -8.79 -1.48 3.21
C THR A 155 -9.33 -0.24 2.51
N ALA A 156 -9.57 0.86 3.25
CA ALA A 156 -10.15 2.09 2.71
C ALA A 156 -9.32 2.65 1.54
N GLU A 157 -8.00 2.49 1.59
CA GLU A 157 -7.04 3.02 0.61
C GLU A 157 -6.30 1.90 -0.17
N SER A 158 -6.54 0.62 0.13
CA SER A 158 -5.90 -0.49 -0.57
C SER A 158 -6.54 -1.86 -0.33
N GLU A 159 -6.37 -2.76 -1.30
CA GLU A 159 -6.81 -4.16 -1.23
C GLU A 159 -6.04 -4.99 -0.17
N GLY A 160 -4.86 -4.54 0.29
CA GLY A 160 -4.00 -5.29 1.19
C GLY A 160 -3.97 -4.82 2.64
N GLY A 161 -4.66 -3.74 2.99
CA GLY A 161 -4.57 -3.13 4.31
C GLY A 161 -3.44 -2.10 4.42
N THR A 162 -3.05 -1.71 5.63
CA THR A 162 -2.00 -0.72 5.85
C THR A 162 -0.84 -1.26 6.68
N VAL A 163 0.38 -0.83 6.37
CA VAL A 163 1.57 -1.11 7.17
C VAL A 163 2.05 0.18 7.80
N THR A 164 2.24 0.16 9.11
CA THR A 164 2.78 1.29 9.87
C THR A 164 4.17 0.96 10.38
N PHE A 165 5.13 1.85 10.18
CA PHE A 165 6.50 1.70 10.69
C PHE A 165 7.03 3.03 11.24
N LYS A 166 8.00 2.95 12.15
CA LYS A 166 8.62 4.13 12.76
C LYS A 166 9.86 4.54 11.98
N LYS A 167 9.92 5.79 11.50
CA LYS A 167 11.15 6.40 10.99
C LYS A 167 12.02 6.94 12.12
N SER A 168 11.41 7.41 13.20
CA SER A 168 12.12 7.91 14.38
C SER A 168 11.30 7.65 15.65
N LYS A 169 11.80 8.09 16.81
CA LYS A 169 11.06 8.00 18.08
C LYS A 169 9.70 8.72 18.05
N THR A 170 9.54 9.72 17.18
CA THR A 170 8.35 10.59 17.12
C THR A 170 7.62 10.52 15.78
N VAL A 171 8.25 10.03 14.72
CA VAL A 171 7.67 9.97 13.37
C VAL A 171 7.38 8.53 13.00
N SER A 172 6.11 8.25 12.71
CA SER A 172 5.64 7.00 12.12
C SER A 172 5.00 7.29 10.77
N TYR A 173 5.10 6.35 9.85
CA TYR A 173 4.38 6.39 8.58
C TYR A 173 3.47 5.19 8.49
N THR A 174 2.24 5.44 8.05
CA THR A 174 1.27 4.42 7.68
C THR A 174 1.15 4.48 6.17
N VAL A 175 1.41 3.37 5.49
CA VAL A 175 1.38 3.28 4.03
C VAL A 175 0.41 2.17 3.60
N PRO A 176 -0.41 2.41 2.56
CA PRO A 176 -1.18 1.36 1.92
C PRO A 176 -0.30 0.22 1.38
N LEU A 177 -0.74 -1.02 1.64
CA LEU A 177 -0.18 -2.25 1.12
C LEU A 177 -0.99 -2.71 -0.09
N LEU A 178 -0.34 -2.81 -1.25
CA LEU A 178 -0.95 -3.33 -2.46
C LEU A 178 -0.54 -4.78 -2.65
N LEU A 179 -1.53 -5.66 -2.76
CA LEU A 179 -1.34 -7.08 -3.09
C LEU A 179 -1.22 -7.27 -4.60
N PRO A 180 -0.93 -8.48 -5.11
CA PRO A 180 -0.98 -8.75 -6.54
C PRO A 180 -2.30 -8.30 -7.16
N GLY A 181 -2.23 -7.51 -8.23
CA GLY A 181 -3.40 -6.86 -8.79
C GLY A 181 -3.09 -5.68 -9.70
N SER A 182 -4.13 -5.11 -10.28
CA SER A 182 -4.06 -3.91 -11.13
C SER A 182 -4.69 -2.73 -10.41
N TYR A 183 -3.90 -1.68 -10.22
CA TYR A 183 -4.28 -0.47 -9.49
C TYR A 183 -4.24 0.73 -10.41
N VAL A 184 -5.30 1.53 -10.42
CA VAL A 184 -5.33 2.77 -11.19
C VAL A 184 -5.17 3.93 -10.22
N PHE A 185 -4.08 4.66 -10.40
CA PHE A 185 -3.84 5.89 -9.65
C PHE A 185 -4.13 7.10 -10.53
N LEU A 186 -4.82 8.08 -9.96
CA LEU A 186 -5.07 9.40 -10.55
C LEU A 186 -5.66 9.33 -11.97
N GLU A 187 -6.50 8.32 -12.25
CA GLU A 187 -7.24 8.10 -13.51
C GLU A 187 -6.39 7.95 -14.79
N LYS A 188 -5.06 7.85 -14.69
CA LYS A 188 -4.20 7.87 -15.90
C LYS A 188 -3.63 6.53 -16.30
N SER A 189 -3.26 5.67 -15.36
CA SER A 189 -2.49 4.48 -15.72
C SER A 189 -2.58 3.38 -14.68
N ALA A 190 -2.73 2.16 -15.18
CA ALA A 190 -2.62 0.96 -14.36
C ALA A 190 -1.15 0.74 -13.94
N LEU A 191 -0.94 0.57 -12.64
CA LEU A 191 0.21 -0.09 -12.02
C LEU A 191 -0.19 -1.54 -11.76
N VAL A 192 0.65 -2.48 -12.18
CA VAL A 192 0.43 -3.89 -11.93
C VAL A 192 1.40 -4.36 -10.87
N VAL A 193 0.88 -4.87 -9.76
CA VAL A 193 1.66 -5.61 -8.77
C VAL A 193 1.65 -7.09 -9.20
N PRO A 194 2.80 -7.69 -9.57
CA PRO A 194 2.83 -9.07 -10.03
C PRO A 194 2.54 -10.07 -8.90
N GLU A 195 2.17 -11.28 -9.27
CA GLU A 195 2.13 -12.42 -8.34
C GLU A 195 3.47 -12.60 -7.60
N GLY A 196 3.39 -13.01 -6.33
CA GLY A 196 4.56 -13.13 -5.45
C GLY A 196 5.23 -11.81 -5.08
N CYS A 197 4.61 -10.67 -5.42
CA CYS A 197 5.07 -9.34 -5.03
C CYS A 197 4.05 -8.67 -4.10
N MET A 198 4.51 -7.64 -3.43
CA MET A 198 3.68 -6.64 -2.76
C MET A 198 4.18 -5.26 -3.14
N ALA A 199 3.38 -4.23 -2.94
CA ALA A 199 3.86 -2.86 -3.07
C ALA A 199 3.48 -2.01 -1.86
N LEU A 200 4.38 -1.10 -1.50
CA LEU A 200 4.11 -0.05 -0.54
C LEU A 200 3.86 1.24 -1.32
N ALA A 201 2.69 1.84 -1.11
CA ALA A 201 2.26 3.06 -1.78
C ALA A 201 2.39 4.25 -0.82
N MET A 202 3.46 5.03 -0.93
CA MET A 202 3.75 6.19 -0.09
C MET A 202 3.08 7.44 -0.67
N GLN A 203 2.04 7.93 -0.01
CA GLN A 203 1.42 9.22 -0.34
C GLN A 203 2.35 10.36 0.08
N LEU A 204 2.79 11.15 -0.89
CA LEU A 204 3.77 12.23 -0.68
C LEU A 204 3.11 13.60 -0.51
N ALA A 205 1.99 13.85 -1.21
CA ALA A 205 1.18 15.05 -1.05
C ALA A 205 -0.27 14.80 -1.46
N ASP A 206 -1.23 15.49 -0.83
CA ASP A 206 -2.66 15.29 -1.09
C ASP A 206 -3.12 15.82 -2.46
N ALA A 207 -2.41 16.81 -3.00
CA ALA A 207 -2.77 17.47 -4.24
C ALA A 207 -1.54 17.96 -5.02
N PRO A 208 -1.61 18.00 -6.36
CA PRO A 208 -0.56 18.57 -7.20
C PRO A 208 -0.35 20.06 -6.95
N SER A 209 0.91 20.50 -7.10
CA SER A 209 1.26 21.92 -7.17
C SER A 209 0.65 22.56 -8.41
N THR A 210 0.17 23.80 -8.25
CA THR A 210 -0.38 24.62 -9.35
C THR A 210 0.64 25.61 -9.92
N ASN A 211 1.84 25.72 -9.33
CA ASN A 211 2.75 26.84 -9.56
C ASN A 211 4.01 26.46 -10.35
N THR A 212 3.84 26.00 -11.59
CA THR A 212 4.98 25.68 -12.48
C THR A 212 4.66 26.01 -13.94
N ALA A 213 5.61 26.67 -14.59
CA ALA A 213 5.57 26.97 -16.01
C ALA A 213 5.89 25.76 -16.91
N TYR A 214 6.42 24.67 -16.33
CA TYR A 214 6.88 23.47 -17.04
C TYR A 214 6.28 22.19 -16.48
N GLN A 215 4.97 22.19 -16.26
CA GLN A 215 4.15 21.17 -15.59
C GLN A 215 4.48 19.69 -15.93
N TRP A 216 5.07 19.45 -17.10
CA TRP A 216 5.41 18.14 -17.67
C TRP A 216 6.87 17.72 -17.43
N SER A 217 7.70 18.56 -16.81
CA SER A 217 9.13 18.34 -16.66
C SER A 217 9.44 17.24 -15.66
N ASP A 218 10.57 16.56 -15.83
CA ASP A 218 11.04 15.57 -14.84
C ASP A 218 11.24 16.23 -13.45
N TYR A 219 11.66 17.50 -13.42
CA TYR A 219 11.75 18.27 -12.16
C TYR A 219 10.40 18.41 -11.46
N ASP A 220 9.34 18.69 -12.20
CA ASP A 220 8.01 18.80 -11.61
C ASP A 220 7.49 17.47 -11.08
N ARG A 221 7.82 16.37 -11.78
CA ARG A 221 7.42 15.01 -11.39
C ARG A 221 8.14 14.51 -10.15
N PHE A 222 9.46 14.70 -10.10
CA PHE A 222 10.30 14.08 -9.08
C PHE A 222 10.65 14.98 -7.90
N VAL A 223 10.55 16.31 -8.05
CA VAL A 223 11.03 17.26 -7.05
C VAL A 223 9.94 18.23 -6.59
N ASN A 224 9.27 18.92 -7.52
CA ASN A 224 8.34 20.00 -7.17
C ASN A 224 6.97 19.50 -6.72
N SER A 225 6.46 18.45 -7.36
CA SER A 225 5.11 17.94 -7.14
C SER A 225 5.02 16.41 -7.27
N PRO A 226 5.88 15.63 -6.59
CA PRO A 226 5.66 14.19 -6.46
C PRO A 226 4.44 13.95 -5.57
N LEU A 227 3.53 13.09 -6.00
CA LEU A 227 2.25 12.84 -5.31
C LEU A 227 2.21 11.48 -4.63
N LEU A 228 2.63 10.45 -5.37
CA LEU A 228 2.59 9.07 -4.90
C LEU A 228 3.87 8.38 -5.35
N TYR A 229 4.53 7.73 -4.41
CA TYR A 229 5.68 6.90 -4.67
C TYR A 229 5.36 5.46 -4.32
N VAL A 230 5.45 4.55 -5.30
CA VAL A 230 5.13 3.13 -5.11
C VAL A 230 6.39 2.30 -5.30
N MET A 231 6.76 1.54 -4.28
CA MET A 231 7.85 0.56 -4.34
C MET A 231 7.26 -0.84 -4.39
N ILE A 232 7.57 -1.59 -5.43
CA ILE A 232 7.17 -2.99 -5.60
C ILE A 232 8.32 -3.88 -5.12
N PHE A 233 8.00 -4.83 -4.26
CA PHE A 233 8.95 -5.79 -3.71
C PHE A 233 8.56 -7.22 -4.08
N ALA A 234 9.54 -8.02 -4.48
CA ALA A 234 9.37 -9.44 -4.79
C ALA A 234 9.81 -10.30 -3.61
N LYS A 235 8.97 -11.28 -3.23
CA LYS A 235 9.30 -12.22 -2.15
C LYS A 235 10.57 -12.98 -2.49
N GLN A 236 11.50 -13.06 -1.54
CA GLN A 236 12.66 -13.93 -1.65
C GLN A 236 12.31 -15.30 -1.07
N ALA A 237 12.82 -16.36 -1.70
CA ALA A 237 12.76 -17.68 -1.11
C ALA A 237 13.55 -17.67 0.22
N PRO A 238 13.15 -18.45 1.24
CA PRO A 238 13.99 -18.65 2.41
C PRO A 238 15.36 -19.14 1.94
N ASN A 239 16.43 -18.50 2.40
CA ASN A 239 17.78 -19.03 2.17
C ASN A 239 17.88 -20.38 2.88
N GLU A 240 18.05 -21.46 2.12
CA GLU A 240 18.34 -22.82 2.63
C GLU A 240 19.71 -22.89 3.30
#